data_AF-A0A7C0YF14-F1
#
_entry.id   AF-A0A7C0YF14-F1
#
_cell.length_a   1.000
_cell.length_b   1.000
_cell.length_c   1.000
_cell.angle_alpha   90.00
_cell.angle_beta   90.00
_cell.angle_gamma   90.00
#
_symmetry.space_group_name_H-M   'P 1'
#
loop_
_entity.id
_entity.type
_entity.pdbx_description
1 polymer ?
#
loop_
_entity_poly.entity_id
_entity_poly.type
_entity_poly.pdbx_seq_one_letter_code
_entity_poly.pdbx_strand_id
1 'polypeptide(L)' 'MKPKLHPFMRFEHNPILTREDIPYPCNTVFNAAACKFNGQYLLLLRVEDLRGHSHLTLARSDDGYHFEVDREP' A
#
# COMPACT_ATOMS: atom_id res chain seq x y z
N MET A 1 -21.50 -27.75 13.99
CA MET A 1 -20.41 -26.76 13.81
C MET A 1 -21.02 -25.51 13.17
N LYS A 2 -20.85 -24.32 13.77
CA LYS A 2 -21.30 -23.07 13.12
C LYS A 2 -20.39 -22.80 11.91
N PRO A 3 -20.92 -22.46 10.72
CA PRO A 3 -20.08 -22.08 9.59
C PRO A 3 -19.23 -20.87 9.97
N LYS A 4 -17.94 -20.89 9.62
CA LYS A 4 -17.05 -19.73 9.78
C LYS A 4 -17.63 -18.55 8.99
N LEU A 5 -18.02 -17.50 9.69
CA LEU A 5 -18.61 -16.27 9.14
C LEU A 5 -17.53 -15.32 8.57
N HIS A 6 -16.62 -15.83 7.74
CA HIS A 6 -15.61 -14.99 7.07
C HIS A 6 -15.97 -14.88 5.59
N PRO A 7 -16.70 -13.83 5.17
CA PRO A 7 -17.07 -13.63 3.77
C PRO A 7 -15.86 -13.31 2.87
N PHE A 8 -14.68 -13.08 3.48
CA PHE A 8 -13.46 -12.73 2.79
C PHE A 8 -12.29 -13.57 3.29
N MET A 9 -11.42 -13.95 2.36
CA MET A 9 -10.12 -14.55 2.63
C MET A 9 -9.04 -13.50 2.45
N ARG A 10 -8.03 -13.52 3.32
CA ARG A 10 -6.84 -12.69 3.13
C ARG A 10 -6.10 -13.17 1.88
N PHE A 11 -5.57 -12.21 1.13
CA PHE A 11 -4.62 -12.52 0.06
C PHE A 11 -3.39 -13.24 0.65
N GLU A 12 -2.96 -14.32 -0.01
CA GLU A 12 -1.92 -15.22 0.49
C GLU A 12 -0.52 -14.59 0.48
N HIS A 13 -0.29 -13.61 -0.41
CA HIS A 13 0.97 -12.86 -0.50
C HIS A 13 0.90 -11.50 0.23
N ASN A 14 0.07 -11.36 1.26
CA ASN A 14 0.16 -10.18 2.12
C ASN A 14 1.48 -10.14 2.89
N PRO A 15 2.07 -8.95 3.13
CA PRO A 15 1.64 -7.63 2.62
C PRO A 15 2.06 -7.39 1.16
N ILE A 16 1.30 -6.57 0.43
CA ILE A 16 1.61 -6.17 -0.97
C ILE A 16 2.62 -5.02 -1.09
N LEU A 17 2.87 -4.32 0.03
CA LEU A 17 3.86 -3.25 0.17
C LEU A 17 4.40 -3.29 1.59
N THR A 18 5.70 -3.12 1.76
CA THR A 18 6.38 -2.95 3.04
C THR A 18 7.17 -1.65 3.08
N ARG A 19 7.79 -1.38 4.24
CA ARG A 19 8.69 -0.23 4.44
C ARG A 19 9.90 -0.29 3.49
N GLU A 20 10.35 -1.49 3.13
CA GLU A 20 11.49 -1.74 2.25
C GLU A 20 11.22 -1.34 0.80
N ASP A 21 9.95 -1.25 0.40
CA ASP A 21 9.54 -0.79 -0.93
C ASP A 21 9.51 0.75 -1.05
N ILE A 22 9.63 1.46 0.09
CA ILE A 22 9.66 2.93 0.08
C ILE A 22 11.08 3.40 -0.27
N PRO A 23 11.27 4.22 -1.32
CA PRO A 23 12.59 4.57 -1.85
C PRO A 23 13.35 5.62 -1.03
N TYR A 24 12.89 5.91 0.18
CA TYR A 24 13.48 6.86 1.10
C TYR A 24 13.23 6.44 2.56
N PRO A 25 13.98 6.98 3.54
CA PRO A 25 13.86 6.57 4.94
C PRO A 25 12.46 6.84 5.51
N CYS A 26 11.81 5.78 5.97
CA CYS A 26 10.54 5.85 6.68
C CYS A 26 10.48 4.80 7.80
N ASN A 27 9.56 5.02 8.74
CA ASN A 27 9.25 4.08 9.82
C ASN A 27 8.27 3.00 9.33
N THR A 28 7.23 3.38 8.58
CA THR A 28 6.20 2.45 8.11
C THR A 28 5.37 3.04 6.96
N VAL A 29 4.63 2.18 6.26
CA VAL A 29 3.63 2.51 5.23
C VAL A 29 2.33 1.76 5.53
N PHE A 30 1.21 2.46 5.54
CA PHE A 30 -0.10 1.89 5.88
C PHE A 30 -1.25 2.80 5.40
N ASN A 31 -2.50 2.38 5.58
CA ASN A 31 -3.70 3.20 5.31
C ASN A 31 -3.77 3.83 3.90
N ALA A 32 -3.39 3.08 2.87
CA ALA A 32 -3.46 3.57 1.50
C ALA A 32 -4.91 3.79 1.04
N ALA A 33 -5.15 4.90 0.34
CA ALA A 33 -6.35 5.06 -0.49
C ALA A 33 -6.09 4.43 -1.86
N ALA A 34 -7.05 3.70 -2.41
CA ALA A 34 -6.91 3.00 -3.68
C ALA A 34 -7.93 3.47 -4.71
N CYS A 35 -7.51 3.67 -5.95
CA CYS A 35 -8.41 3.86 -7.08
C CYS A 35 -7.85 3.25 -8.37
N LYS A 36 -8.71 3.01 -9.35
CA LYS A 36 -8.29 2.71 -10.72
C LYS A 36 -8.49 3.96 -11.56
N PHE A 37 -7.43 4.44 -12.19
CA PHE A 37 -7.42 5.67 -12.98
C PHE A 37 -6.61 5.47 -14.26
N ASN A 38 -7.17 5.82 -15.41
CA ASN A 38 -6.53 5.68 -16.72
C ASN A 38 -5.93 4.28 -16.99
N GLY A 39 -6.62 3.23 -16.55
CA GLY A 39 -6.19 1.83 -16.75
C GLY A 39 -5.24 1.28 -15.69
N GLN A 40 -4.67 2.12 -14.82
CA GLN A 40 -3.73 1.72 -13.76
C GLN A 40 -4.38 1.76 -12.37
N TYR A 41 -3.85 0.96 -11.46
CA TYR A 41 -4.14 1.04 -10.03
C TYR A 41 -3.22 2.08 -9.40
N LEU A 42 -3.82 3.03 -8.70
CA LEU A 42 -3.11 4.02 -7.92
C LEU A 42 -3.33 3.74 -6.44
N LEU A 43 -2.25 3.84 -5.66
CA LEU A 43 -2.32 3.95 -4.21
C LEU A 43 -1.79 5.31 -3.78
N LEU A 44 -2.57 6.04 -2.99
CA LEU A 44 -2.08 7.17 -2.21
C LEU A 44 -1.73 6.65 -0.83
N LEU A 45 -0.45 6.38 -0.62
CA LEU A 45 0.11 5.78 0.58
C LEU A 45 0.20 6.82 1.68
N ARG A 46 -0.17 6.46 2.91
CA ARG A 46 0.29 7.19 4.10
C ARG A 46 1.61 6.55 4.54
N VAL A 47 2.67 7.34 4.49
CA VAL A 47 4.00 6.96 4.96
C VAL A 47 4.30 7.75 6.22
N GLU A 48 4.83 7.08 7.24
CA GLU A 48 5.32 7.74 8.44
C GLU A 48 6.84 7.81 8.38
N ASP A 49 7.40 9.01 8.51
CA ASP A 49 8.84 9.22 8.54
C ASP A 49 9.47 8.75 9.86
N LEU A 50 10.80 8.78 9.95
CA LEU A 50 11.53 8.36 11.17
C LEU A 50 11.33 9.28 12.39
N ARG A 51 10.64 10.42 12.21
CA ARG A 51 10.29 11.38 13.26
C ARG A 51 8.83 11.21 13.73
N GLY A 52 8.07 10.30 13.11
CA GLY A 52 6.66 10.07 13.39
C GLY A 52 5.71 11.01 12.64
N HIS A 53 6.21 11.78 11.66
CA HIS A 53 5.37 12.63 10.83
C HIS A 53 4.81 11.82 9.66
N SER A 54 3.52 12.01 9.35
CA SER A 54 2.90 11.38 8.20
C SER A 54 2.94 12.29 6.98
N HIS A 55 3.21 11.71 5.82
CA HIS A 55 3.06 12.33 4.52
C HIS A 55 2.38 11.36 3.55
N LEU A 56 2.03 11.88 2.37
CA LEU A 56 1.39 11.11 1.31
C LEU A 56 2.39 10.86 0.20
N THR A 57 2.36 9.66 -0.40
CA THR A 57 3.20 9.32 -1.55
C THR A 57 2.41 8.46 -2.52
N LEU A 58 2.57 8.74 -3.80
CA LEU A 58 1.86 8.03 -4.84
C LEU A 58 2.60 6.75 -5.23
N ALA A 59 1.83 5.71 -5.50
CA ALA A 59 2.32 4.45 -6.04
C ALA A 59 1.42 3.98 -7.18
N ARG A 60 2.02 3.38 -8.23
CA ARG A 60 1.34 2.95 -9.46
C ARG A 60 1.55 1.47 -9.70
N SER A 61 0.53 0.80 -10.22
CA SER A 61 0.57 -0.62 -10.56
C SER A 61 -0.33 -0.92 -11.76
N ASP A 62 0.12 -1.83 -12.61
CA ASP A 62 -0.69 -2.34 -13.73
C ASP A 62 -1.60 -3.51 -13.30
N ASP A 63 -1.25 -4.23 -12.22
CA ASP A 63 -1.97 -5.42 -11.75
C ASP A 63 -2.68 -5.26 -10.40
N GLY A 64 -2.39 -4.18 -9.67
CA GLY A 64 -2.95 -3.89 -8.36
C GLY A 64 -2.31 -4.66 -7.20
N TYR A 65 -1.20 -5.37 -7.43
CA TYR A 65 -0.46 -6.14 -6.43
C TYR A 65 1.01 -5.71 -6.34
N HIS A 66 1.65 -5.35 -7.46
CA HIS A 66 3.04 -4.90 -7.50
C HIS A 66 3.09 -3.41 -7.82
N PHE A 67 3.56 -2.60 -6.87
CA PHE A 67 3.53 -1.15 -6.96
C PHE A 67 4.93 -0.55 -7.12
N GLU A 68 5.08 0.39 -8.05
CA GLU A 68 6.21 1.31 -8.09
C GLU A 68 5.85 2.54 -7.26
N VAL A 69 6.61 2.80 -6.20
CA VAL A 69 6.42 3.95 -5.31
C VAL A 69 7.25 5.13 -5.81
N ASP A 70 6.65 6.33 -5.86
CA ASP A 70 7.36 7.54 -6.28
C ASP A 70 8.56 7.82 -5.36
N ARG A 71 9.65 8.30 -5.96
CA ARG A 71 10.93 8.56 -5.26
C ARG A 71 10.84 9.66 -4.22
N GLU A 72 9.83 10.50 -4.29
CA GLU A 72 9.57 11.62 -3.40
C GLU A 72 8.05 11.72 -3.14
N PRO A 73 7.63 12.24 -1.97
CA PRO A 73 6.23 12.44 -1.61
C PRO A 73 5.41 13.30 -2.59
#